data_AF-A0A2N5GZC2-F1
#
_entry.id   AF-A0A2N5GZC2-F1
#
_cell.length_a   1.000
_cell.length_b   1.000
_cell.length_c   1.000
_cell.angle_alpha   90.00
_cell.angle_beta   90.00
_cell.angle_gamma   90.00
#
_symmetry.space_group_name_H-M   'P 1'
#
loop_
_entity.id
_entity.type
_entity.pdbx_description
1 polymer ?
#
loop_
_entity_poly.entity_id
_entity_poly.type
_entity_poly.pdbx_seq_one_letter_code
_entity_poly.pdbx_strand_id
1 'polypeptide(L)'
;MKAATSKKACYPHSYIGTGNFTERGVKILHGKIYAKDLTDGQQFFSASNGDPAPLFTADAVMERKIIKLKLEDFKGKWVILFFYPSNFTFV
;
A
#
# COMPACT_ATOMS: atom_id res chain seq x y z
N MET A 1 -18.01 -33.25 29.35
CA MET A 1 -18.04 -32.96 27.89
C MET A 1 -17.18 -31.71 27.66
N LYS A 2 -16.00 -31.84 27.04
CA LYS A 2 -15.14 -30.68 26.72
C LYS A 2 -15.56 -30.12 25.37
N ALA A 3 -16.07 -28.89 25.36
CA ALA A 3 -16.32 -28.16 24.13
C ALA A 3 -14.98 -27.74 23.52
N ALA A 4 -14.68 -28.27 22.34
CA ALA A 4 -13.61 -27.75 21.49
C ALA A 4 -14.17 -26.55 20.73
N THR A 5 -13.89 -25.34 21.21
CA THR A 5 -14.16 -24.13 20.45
C THR A 5 -13.14 -24.00 19.34
N SER A 6 -13.64 -24.05 18.11
CA SER A 6 -12.94 -23.78 16.86
C SER A 6 -12.05 -22.54 16.99
N LYS A 7 -10.75 -22.70 16.74
CA LYS A 7 -9.81 -21.59 16.61
C LYS A 7 -10.28 -20.72 15.45
N LYS A 8 -10.90 -19.58 15.74
CA LYS A 8 -10.94 -18.47 14.80
C LYS A 8 -9.49 -18.14 14.44
N ALA A 9 -9.10 -18.35 13.20
CA ALA A 9 -7.94 -17.68 12.64
C ALA A 9 -8.29 -16.18 12.58
N CYS A 10 -8.08 -15.52 13.71
CA CYS A 10 -8.21 -14.08 13.84
C CYS A 10 -6.97 -13.50 13.17
N TYR A 11 -7.13 -12.93 11.97
CA TYR A 11 -6.07 -12.13 11.34
C TYR A 11 -5.58 -11.09 12.36
N PRO A 12 -4.25 -10.93 12.54
CA PRO A 12 -3.75 -10.02 13.55
C PRO A 12 -4.27 -8.63 13.22
N HIS A 13 -4.91 -8.04 14.23
CA HIS A 13 -5.37 -6.66 14.26
C HIS A 13 -4.38 -5.73 13.55
N SER A 14 -4.93 -4.89 12.66
CA SER A 14 -4.25 -3.73 12.11
C SER A 14 -3.60 -2.93 13.24
N TYR A 15 -2.28 -2.79 13.19
CA TYR A 15 -1.53 -1.99 14.16
C TYR A 15 -1.91 -0.52 13.97
N ILE A 16 -2.74 -0.02 14.89
CA ILE A 16 -3.00 1.41 15.07
C ILE A 16 -1.77 2.00 15.78
N GLY A 17 -0.81 2.48 15.00
CA GLY A 17 0.44 3.06 15.52
C GLY A 17 0.32 4.55 15.74
N THR A 18 -0.23 4.97 16.89
CA THR A 18 0.11 6.28 17.49
C THR A 18 1.46 6.12 18.21
N GLY A 19 2.54 6.07 17.45
CA GLY A 19 3.88 5.84 18.01
C GLY A 19 4.95 5.91 16.94
N ASN A 20 5.97 6.71 17.19
CA ASN A 20 7.15 6.79 16.34
C ASN A 20 7.94 5.47 16.45
N PHE A 21 7.72 4.56 15.49
CA PHE A 21 8.30 3.21 15.28
C PHE A 21 7.55 2.03 15.93
N THR A 22 7.36 0.95 15.14
CA THR A 22 6.96 -0.39 15.60
C THR A 22 7.85 -1.49 14.99
N GLU A 23 7.94 -2.61 15.70
CA GLU A 23 9.09 -3.52 15.84
C GLU A 23 9.57 -4.32 14.61
N ARG A 24 9.09 -4.06 13.38
CA ARG A 24 9.53 -4.81 12.18
C ARG A 24 9.65 -4.00 10.87
N GLY A 25 10.09 -2.74 10.93
CA GLY A 25 10.95 -2.22 9.83
C GLY A 25 10.29 -1.58 8.61
N VAL A 26 9.26 -0.75 8.76
CA VAL A 26 8.97 0.29 7.75
C VAL A 26 9.39 1.64 8.32
N LYS A 27 10.44 2.25 7.75
CA LYS A 27 10.87 3.60 8.12
C LYS A 27 9.85 4.61 7.59
N ILE A 28 8.88 4.99 8.41
CA ILE A 28 8.05 6.18 8.18
C ILE A 28 8.98 7.40 8.31
N LEU A 29 9.60 7.83 7.22
CA LEU A 29 10.43 9.02 7.22
C LEU A 29 9.50 10.23 7.06
N HIS A 30 9.38 11.06 8.10
CA HIS A 30 8.62 12.32 8.08
C HIS A 30 7.13 12.17 7.68
N GLY A 31 6.49 11.07 8.05
CA GLY A 31 5.08 10.81 7.69
C GLY A 31 4.85 10.41 6.23
N LYS A 32 5.92 10.12 5.47
CA LYS A 32 5.84 9.60 4.11
C LYS A 32 6.03 8.08 4.13
N ILE A 33 5.12 7.37 3.47
CA ILE A 33 5.19 5.93 3.22
C ILE A 33 5.49 5.76 1.74
N TYR A 34 6.52 5.00 1.37
CA TYR A 34 6.82 4.68 -0.03
C TYR A 34 6.47 3.23 -0.34
N ALA A 35 5.85 2.99 -1.50
CA ALA A 35 5.39 1.66 -1.90
C ALA A 35 6.54 0.63 -2.01
N LYS A 36 7.73 1.06 -2.42
CA LYS A 36 8.94 0.22 -2.48
C LYS A 36 9.38 -0.33 -1.11
N ASP A 37 9.13 0.43 -0.04
CA ASP A 37 9.55 0.02 1.31
C ASP A 37 8.57 -1.01 1.90
N LEU A 38 7.43 -1.24 1.25
CA LEU A 38 6.44 -2.27 1.61
C LEU A 38 6.77 -3.63 0.98
N THR A 39 7.62 -3.69 -0.05
CA THR A 39 7.92 -4.92 -0.80
C THR A 39 9.16 -5.66 -0.31
N ASP A 40 10.05 -4.98 0.43
CA ASP A 40 11.41 -5.49 0.72
C ASP A 40 11.51 -6.47 1.89
N GLY A 41 10.43 -6.76 2.61
CA GLY A 41 10.47 -7.78 3.65
C GLY A 41 9.21 -7.91 4.49
N GLN A 42 8.52 -9.04 4.36
CA GLN A 42 7.63 -9.64 5.36
C GLN A 42 6.69 -8.67 6.11
N GLN A 43 5.97 -7.79 5.40
CA GLN A 43 4.83 -7.07 5.96
C GLN A 43 3.64 -7.09 5.01
N PHE A 44 2.48 -7.45 5.56
CA PHE A 44 1.21 -7.36 4.85
C PHE A 44 0.73 -5.92 4.93
N PHE A 45 0.77 -5.20 3.81
CA PHE A 45 0.15 -3.89 3.71
C PHE A 45 -1.31 -4.04 3.28
N SER A 46 -2.21 -3.41 4.03
CA SER A 46 -3.61 -3.23 3.65
C SER A 46 -3.95 -1.76 3.77
N ALA A 47 -4.62 -1.20 2.77
CA ALA A 47 -4.99 0.21 2.76
C ALA A 47 -6.25 0.43 3.61
N SER A 48 -6.16 1.27 4.64
CA SER A 48 -7.30 1.68 5.46
C SER A 48 -7.76 3.10 5.10
N ASN A 49 -9.05 3.40 5.34
CA ASN A 49 -9.64 4.72 5.15
C ASN A 49 -9.19 5.70 6.24
N GLY A 50 -8.03 6.33 6.07
CA GLY A 50 -7.49 7.29 7.03
C GLY A 50 -5.97 7.28 7.06
N ASP A 51 -5.37 6.19 6.61
CA ASP A 51 -3.94 6.11 6.43
C ASP A 51 -3.53 6.90 5.16
N PRO A 52 -2.37 7.58 5.18
CA PRO A 52 -1.85 8.21 3.98
C PRO A 52 -1.54 7.16 2.92
N ALA A 53 -1.96 7.43 1.68
CA ALA A 53 -1.69 6.54 0.55
C ALA A 53 -0.17 6.34 0.35
N PRO A 54 0.31 5.11 0.09
CA PRO A 54 1.70 4.86 -0.21
C PRO A 54 2.14 5.63 -1.46
N LEU A 55 3.19 6.43 -1.31
CA LEU A 55 3.80 7.18 -2.39
C LEU A 55 4.50 6.23 -3.35
N PHE A 56 4.22 6.42 -4.63
CA PHE A 56 4.92 5.72 -5.70
C PHE A 56 5.36 6.71 -6.78
N THR A 57 6.35 6.28 -7.54
CA THR A 57 6.79 6.93 -8.78
C THR A 57 6.88 5.85 -9.83
N ALA A 58 6.21 6.05 -10.96
CA ALA A 58 6.14 5.08 -12.04
C ALA A 58 6.18 5.78 -13.39
N ASP A 59 6.67 5.08 -14.40
CA ASP A 59 6.55 5.53 -15.78
C ASP A 59 5.13 5.24 -16.28
N ALA A 60 4.52 6.25 -16.88
CA ALA A 60 3.15 6.19 -17.38
C ALA A 60 3.10 6.70 -18.82
N VAL A 61 2.14 6.19 -19.60
CA VAL A 61 1.88 6.69 -20.95
C VAL A 61 0.78 7.74 -20.88
N MET A 62 1.13 8.98 -21.19
CA MET A 62 0.18 10.09 -21.32
C MET A 62 0.39 10.71 -22.69
N GLU A 63 -0.68 10.86 -23.49
CA GLU A 63 -0.62 11.45 -24.84
C GLU A 63 0.46 10.83 -25.75
N ARG A 64 0.59 9.49 -25.71
CA ARG A 64 1.60 8.71 -26.48
C ARG A 64 3.06 9.02 -26.10
N LYS A 65 3.30 9.66 -24.95
CA LYS A 65 4.64 9.89 -24.40
C LYS A 65 4.80 9.17 -23.07
N ILE A 66 6.01 8.71 -22.81
CA ILE A 66 6.38 8.15 -21.50
C ILE A 66 6.73 9.33 -20.60
N ILE A 67 5.99 9.47 -19.50
CA ILE A 67 6.22 10.48 -18.48
C ILE A 67 6.48 9.81 -17.14
N LYS A 68 7.26 10.50 -16.29
CA LYS A 68 7.49 10.06 -14.92
C LYS A 68 6.40 10.63 -14.02
N LEU A 69 5.50 9.77 -13.54
CA LEU A 69 4.36 10.15 -12.71
C LEU A 69 4.69 9.94 -11.24
N LYS A 70 4.40 10.93 -10.39
CA LYS A 70 4.50 10.82 -8.93
C LYS A 70 3.15 11.09 -8.30
N LEU A 71 2.77 10.29 -7.30
CA LEU A 71 1.52 10.50 -6.56
C LEU A 71 1.48 11.87 -5.86
N GLU A 72 2.65 12.39 -5.45
CA GLU A 72 2.75 13.69 -4.78
C GLU A 72 2.32 14.87 -5.66
N ASP A 73 2.43 14.75 -6.99
CA ASP A 73 2.07 15.82 -7.94
C ASP A 73 0.55 16.03 -8.03
N PHE A 74 -0.26 15.08 -7.51
CA PHE A 74 -1.73 15.13 -7.51
C PHE A 74 -2.33 15.57 -6.17
N LYS A 75 -1.53 16.08 -5.23
CA LYS A 75 -2.05 16.62 -3.97
C LYS A 75 -3.08 17.72 -4.21
N GLY A 76 -4.18 17.68 -3.45
CA GLY A 76 -5.30 18.61 -3.61
C GLY A 76 -6.28 18.24 -4.73
N LYS A 77 -6.03 17.13 -5.45
CA LYS A 77 -6.97 16.56 -6.42
C LYS A 77 -7.43 15.17 -5.95
N TRP A 78 -8.65 14.81 -6.31
CA TRP A 78 -9.11 13.43 -6.15
C TRP A 78 -8.41 12.54 -7.17
N VAL A 79 -7.85 11.43 -6.68
CA VAL A 79 -7.15 10.45 -7.50
C VAL A 79 -7.86 9.11 -7.34
N ILE A 80 -8.18 8.48 -8.46
CA ILE A 80 -8.69 7.11 -8.49
C ILE A 80 -7.60 6.24 -9.10
N LEU A 81 -7.13 5.24 -8.37
CA LEU A 81 -6.09 4.31 -8.79
C LEU A 81 -6.70 2.92 -8.96
N PHE A 82 -6.54 2.34 -10.15
CA PHE A 82 -6.99 0.99 -10.46
C PHE A 82 -5.80 0.11 -10.86
N PHE A 83 -5.82 -1.13 -10.40
CA PHE A 83 -4.87 -2.16 -10.81
C PHE A 83 -5.58 -3.17 -11.69
N TYR A 84 -4.91 -3.60 -12.76
CA TYR A 84 -5.38 -4.65 -13.64
C TYR A 84 -4.29 -5.74 -13.73
N PRO A 85 -4.65 -7.02 -13.91
CA PRO A 85 -3.73 -8.13 -13.69
C PRO A 85 -2.66 -8.29 -14.78
N SER A 86 -3.01 -8.04 -16.05
CA SER A 86 -2.06 -8.13 -17.17
C SER A 86 -2.59 -7.39 -18.40
N ASN A 87 -1.68 -7.02 -19.29
CA ASN A 87 -2.03 -6.44 -20.59
C ASN A 87 -2.67 -7.51 -21.48
N PHE A 88 -3.68 -7.13 -22.25
CA PHE A 88 -4.27 -7.99 -23.26
C PHE A 88 -3.29 -8.22 -24.41
N THR A 89 -2.48 -9.27 -24.35
CA THR A 89 -1.71 -9.75 -25.50
C THR A 89 -2.46 -10.93 -26.12
N PHE A 90 -3.29 -10.63 -27.11
CA PHE A 90 -3.80 -11.64 -28.03
C PHE A 90 -3.79 -11.06 -29.44
N VAL A 91 -2.76 -11.46 -30.19
CA VAL A 91 -2.72 -11.54 -31.65
C VAL A 91 -1.68 -12.59 -32.04
#